data_AF-A0A2V8FYH4-F1
#
_entry.id   AF-A0A2V8FYH4-F1
#
_cell.length_a   1.000
_cell.length_b   1.000
_cell.length_c   1.000
_cell.angle_alpha   90.00
_cell.angle_beta   90.00
_cell.angle_gamma   90.00
#
_symmetry.space_group_name_H-M   'P 1'
#
loop_
_entity.id
_entity.type
_entity.pdbx_description
1 polymer ?
#
loop_
_entity_poly.entity_id
_entity_poly.type
_entity_poly.pdbx_seq_one_letter_code
_entity_poly.pdbx_strand_id
1 'polypeptide(L)'
;MRIQPFVPKFMKIGILTAAIQELTPREVRDADPDRAIEEWIAYARELDADHIQLSAALHPTETDVPPEAMLDPVANTLDLRKPFDRERARRVQAALTTHRIGITEVGYFDNLLHHETAVRQKKHDFMRRVFDAAVLLGVNAVCGFVGRNQQHSMDQNLLDFEQWFVPLLEDAKSRGLTYRVEQCPMPGWTTGDNFHNNIAYTPGAWIALHKICEKHGVGDQFRIHYDPSHAILMGQDTRSLFQFLKDAGYNFLIGGFHVKGQVIDARGVSGWGYGGQTLPIRSPISRTAPSIGSTTSSPPASCSPSTSPTRRSSSSTSTRRRAFRTKRGCIRSSPGRWRSCGTSTKRRRPCTRCSTRTSPRRTLRCKGRGGRRIGVDEINVECRMPNAECRKSKEIAFGIQHSAFSIVT
;
A
#
# COMPACT_ATOMS: atom_id res chain seq x y z
N MET A 1 27.00 30.97 19.93
CA MET A 1 25.88 30.76 18.98
C MET A 1 24.76 31.71 19.39
N ARG A 2 24.19 32.52 18.47
CA ARG A 2 23.05 33.40 18.79
C ARG A 2 21.79 32.53 18.82
N ILE A 3 21.09 32.49 19.96
CA ILE A 3 19.78 31.84 20.03
C ILE A 3 18.79 32.76 19.33
N GLN A 4 18.20 32.29 18.22
CA GLN A 4 17.12 33.00 17.54
C GLN A 4 15.77 32.63 18.18
N PRO A 5 14.82 33.57 18.31
CA PRO A 5 13.44 33.24 18.66
C PRO A 5 12.85 32.23 17.68
N PHE A 6 12.05 31.28 18.19
CA PHE A 6 11.32 30.35 17.33
C PHE A 6 10.18 31.08 16.62
N VAL A 7 10.31 31.25 15.30
CA VAL A 7 9.23 31.75 14.44
C VAL A 7 8.51 30.55 13.84
N PRO A 8 7.28 30.22 14.27
CA PRO A 8 6.56 29.08 13.75
C PRO A 8 6.23 29.26 12.26
N LYS A 9 6.42 28.19 11.48
CA LYS A 9 5.86 28.06 10.13
C LYS A 9 4.68 27.11 10.23
N PHE A 10 3.48 27.63 10.00
CA PHE A 10 2.27 26.81 9.94
C PHE A 10 2.30 25.93 8.69
N MET A 11 2.00 24.65 8.85
CA MET A 11 1.80 23.72 7.73
C MET A 11 0.34 23.79 7.29
N LYS A 12 0.08 23.59 5.99
CA LYS A 12 -1.29 23.33 5.53
C LYS A 12 -1.76 21.99 6.08
N ILE A 13 -2.86 21.99 6.81
CA ILE A 13 -3.53 20.76 7.28
C ILE A 13 -4.77 20.56 6.40
N GLY A 14 -5.01 19.33 5.99
CA GLY A 14 -6.16 19.01 5.16
C GLY A 14 -6.49 17.53 5.12
N ILE A 15 -7.70 17.23 4.65
CA ILE A 15 -8.25 15.87 4.67
C ILE A 15 -8.08 15.22 3.29
N LEU A 16 -7.48 14.04 3.24
CA LEU A 16 -7.47 13.21 2.04
C LEU A 16 -8.90 12.66 1.82
N THR A 17 -9.47 12.89 0.64
CA THR A 17 -10.84 12.45 0.30
C THR A 17 -11.01 10.91 0.19
N ALA A 18 -9.96 10.14 0.50
CA ALA A 18 -10.02 8.71 0.73
C ALA A 18 -10.37 8.31 2.18
N ALA A 19 -10.36 9.25 3.13
CA ALA A 19 -10.71 8.97 4.53
C ALA A 19 -12.17 8.49 4.72
N ILE A 20 -13.06 8.81 3.77
CA ILE A 20 -14.44 8.29 3.71
C ILE A 20 -14.78 7.98 2.23
N GLN A 21 -14.63 6.73 1.81
CA GLN A 21 -14.71 6.32 0.39
C GLN A 21 -16.09 6.55 -0.27
N GLU A 22 -17.14 6.66 0.54
CA GLU A 22 -18.54 6.84 0.11
C GLU A 22 -19.26 7.93 0.92
N LEU A 23 -18.64 9.11 1.03
CA LEU A 23 -19.37 10.34 1.41
C LEU A 23 -20.49 10.64 0.42
N THR A 24 -20.21 10.43 -0.88
CA THR A 24 -21.14 10.57 -2.00
C THR A 24 -21.40 9.19 -2.62
N PRO A 25 -22.66 8.73 -2.72
CA PRO A 25 -23.00 7.43 -3.31
C PRO A 25 -22.52 7.29 -4.76
N ARG A 26 -22.08 6.08 -5.13
CA ARG A 26 -21.58 5.72 -6.48
C ARG A 26 -22.47 6.21 -7.61
N GLU A 27 -23.77 5.93 -7.55
CA GLU A 27 -24.75 6.27 -8.59
C GLU A 27 -24.92 7.79 -8.80
N VAL A 28 -24.66 8.59 -7.76
CA VAL A 28 -24.70 10.06 -7.84
C VAL A 28 -23.44 10.56 -8.55
N ARG A 29 -22.25 10.17 -8.08
CA ARG A 29 -20.96 10.62 -8.65
C ARG A 29 -20.67 10.04 -10.03
N ASP A 30 -21.24 8.90 -10.39
CA ASP A 30 -21.08 8.34 -11.73
C ASP A 30 -21.89 9.10 -12.79
N ALA A 31 -22.97 9.78 -12.39
CA ALA A 31 -23.78 10.66 -13.24
C ALA A 31 -23.33 12.13 -13.20
N ASP A 32 -22.96 12.65 -12.03
CA ASP A 32 -22.44 14.00 -11.81
C ASP A 32 -20.99 13.92 -11.25
N PRO A 33 -19.95 13.88 -12.12
CA PRO A 33 -18.58 13.52 -11.75
C PRO A 33 -17.85 14.54 -10.86
N ASP A 34 -18.41 15.74 -10.68
CA ASP A 34 -17.85 16.75 -9.78
C ASP A 34 -18.66 16.88 -8.47
N ARG A 35 -19.82 16.22 -8.36
CA ARG A 35 -20.67 16.24 -7.14
C ARG A 35 -19.90 15.83 -5.90
N ALA A 36 -19.13 14.75 -6.01
CA ALA A 36 -18.33 14.23 -4.91
C ALA A 36 -17.22 15.20 -4.48
N ILE A 37 -16.76 16.08 -5.37
CA ILE A 37 -15.79 17.12 -5.06
C ILE A 37 -16.48 18.25 -4.28
N GLU A 38 -17.67 18.68 -4.72
CA GLU A 38 -18.47 19.70 -4.03
C GLU A 38 -18.89 19.27 -2.62
N GLU A 39 -19.34 18.04 -2.44
CA GLU A 39 -19.73 17.48 -1.14
C GLU A 39 -18.53 17.30 -0.20
N TRP A 40 -17.37 16.85 -0.71
CA TRP A 40 -16.14 16.79 0.09
C TRP A 40 -15.63 18.19 0.51
N ILE A 41 -15.82 19.21 -0.32
CA ILE A 41 -15.49 20.60 0.01
C ILE A 41 -16.42 21.13 1.12
N ALA A 42 -17.72 20.84 1.03
CA ALA A 42 -18.67 21.22 2.08
C ALA A 42 -18.35 20.52 3.40
N TYR A 43 -18.14 19.21 3.38
CA TYR A 43 -17.84 18.38 4.56
C TYR A 43 -16.50 18.73 5.21
N ALA A 44 -15.46 19.04 4.42
CA ALA A 44 -14.19 19.53 4.96
C ALA A 44 -14.37 20.85 5.74
N ARG A 45 -15.31 21.71 5.33
CA ARG A 45 -15.62 22.95 6.05
C ARG A 45 -16.43 22.70 7.33
N GLU A 46 -17.27 21.65 7.38
CA GLU A 46 -17.96 21.21 8.61
C GLU A 46 -16.98 20.64 9.64
N LEU A 47 -15.91 20.00 9.20
CA LEU A 47 -14.80 19.52 10.04
C LEU A 47 -13.76 20.59 10.41
N ASP A 48 -14.01 21.86 10.05
CA ASP A 48 -13.13 23.03 10.24
C ASP A 48 -11.69 22.83 9.70
N ALA A 49 -11.54 22.06 8.62
CA ALA A 49 -10.28 21.91 7.90
C ALA A 49 -10.05 23.06 6.90
N ASP A 50 -8.80 23.50 6.73
CA ASP A 50 -8.42 24.53 5.74
C ASP A 50 -8.31 23.99 4.30
N HIS A 51 -7.95 22.71 4.15
CA HIS A 51 -7.64 22.10 2.86
C HIS A 51 -8.20 20.67 2.69
N ILE A 52 -8.23 20.20 1.45
CA ILE A 52 -8.35 18.77 1.08
C ILE A 52 -7.16 18.30 0.21
N GLN A 53 -6.84 17.01 0.28
CA GLN A 53 -6.05 16.31 -0.75
C GLN A 53 -7.02 15.48 -1.58
N LEU A 54 -7.16 15.82 -2.86
CA LEU A 54 -8.25 15.30 -3.71
C LEU A 54 -7.82 13.98 -4.38
N SER A 55 -8.48 12.87 -4.04
CA SER A 55 -8.11 11.54 -4.55
C SER A 55 -8.77 11.21 -5.89
N ALA A 56 -7.96 10.76 -6.86
CA ALA A 56 -8.36 10.20 -8.14
C ALA A 56 -7.89 8.74 -8.25
N ALA A 57 -8.65 7.91 -8.95
CA ALA A 57 -8.22 6.55 -9.32
C ALA A 57 -9.02 6.04 -10.53
N LEU A 58 -8.54 4.95 -11.12
CA LEU A 58 -9.29 4.21 -12.14
C LEU A 58 -10.70 3.84 -11.65
N HIS A 59 -11.66 3.82 -12.56
CA HIS A 59 -13.04 3.46 -12.23
C HIS A 59 -13.13 1.98 -11.77
N PRO A 60 -14.04 1.59 -10.86
CA PRO A 60 -14.11 0.21 -10.38
C PRO A 60 -14.39 -0.84 -11.48
N THR A 61 -15.04 -0.45 -12.58
CA THR A 61 -15.23 -1.31 -13.77
C THR A 61 -13.97 -1.44 -14.63
N GLU A 62 -12.87 -0.80 -14.24
CA GLU A 62 -11.64 -0.61 -15.02
C GLU A 62 -10.36 -0.89 -14.23
N THR A 63 -10.47 -1.29 -12.96
CA THR A 63 -9.35 -1.72 -12.11
C THR A 63 -8.77 -3.06 -12.57
N ASP A 64 -7.47 -3.24 -12.38
CA ASP A 64 -6.72 -4.50 -12.54
C ASP A 64 -6.45 -5.19 -11.19
N VAL A 65 -6.56 -4.49 -10.06
CA VAL A 65 -6.41 -5.08 -8.72
C VAL A 65 -7.64 -5.93 -8.42
N PRO A 66 -7.49 -7.26 -8.21
CA PRO A 66 -8.63 -8.15 -8.03
C PRO A 66 -9.26 -7.99 -6.64
N PRO A 67 -10.59 -8.16 -6.49
CA PRO A 67 -11.29 -7.94 -5.22
C PRO A 67 -10.76 -8.77 -4.05
N GLU A 68 -10.28 -9.99 -4.31
CA GLU A 68 -9.69 -10.87 -3.29
C GLU A 68 -8.28 -10.46 -2.83
N ALA A 69 -7.63 -9.51 -3.52
CA ALA A 69 -6.39 -8.88 -3.07
C ALA A 69 -6.66 -7.57 -2.31
N MET A 70 -7.64 -6.78 -2.75
CA MET A 70 -7.86 -5.40 -2.31
C MET A 70 -8.04 -5.26 -0.79
N LEU A 71 -7.00 -4.81 -0.08
CA LEU A 71 -7.02 -4.54 1.37
C LEU A 71 -7.30 -3.09 1.74
N ASP A 72 -6.93 -2.14 0.88
CA ASP A 72 -7.11 -0.68 1.10
C ASP A 72 -8.04 -0.13 0.01
N PRO A 73 -9.31 0.21 0.31
CA PRO A 73 -10.28 0.53 -0.73
C PRO A 73 -10.04 1.92 -1.35
N VAL A 74 -9.86 1.95 -2.68
CA VAL A 74 -9.37 3.12 -3.40
C VAL A 74 -10.48 4.16 -3.64
N ALA A 75 -10.24 5.41 -3.23
CA ALA A 75 -11.18 6.51 -3.44
C ALA A 75 -10.92 7.29 -4.74
N ASN A 76 -11.97 7.47 -5.53
CA ASN A 76 -11.97 8.17 -6.81
C ASN A 76 -12.92 9.39 -6.80
N THR A 77 -12.74 10.28 -5.83
CA THR A 77 -13.52 11.53 -5.69
C THR A 77 -13.40 12.43 -6.92
N LEU A 78 -12.20 12.50 -7.51
CA LEU A 78 -11.95 13.13 -8.80
C LEU A 78 -12.07 12.10 -9.92
N ASP A 79 -13.21 12.11 -10.61
CA ASP A 79 -13.45 11.26 -11.78
C ASP A 79 -12.72 11.80 -13.03
N LEU A 80 -11.83 10.98 -13.58
CA LEU A 80 -11.06 11.23 -14.80
C LEU A 80 -11.34 10.20 -15.92
N ARG A 81 -12.50 9.51 -15.90
CA ARG A 81 -13.00 8.67 -17.02
C ARG A 81 -13.01 9.47 -18.33
N LYS A 82 -13.48 10.70 -18.25
CA LYS A 82 -13.27 11.78 -19.24
C LYS A 82 -12.20 12.75 -18.71
N PRO A 83 -11.51 13.52 -19.57
CA PRO A 83 -10.60 14.58 -19.11
C PRO A 83 -11.25 15.53 -18.09
N PHE A 84 -10.42 16.11 -17.23
CA PHE A 84 -10.81 17.29 -16.46
C PHE A 84 -10.58 18.52 -17.35
N ASP A 85 -11.56 19.42 -17.42
CA ASP A 85 -11.54 20.57 -18.34
C ASP A 85 -11.75 21.90 -17.60
N ARG A 86 -11.78 23.00 -18.35
CA ARG A 86 -11.92 24.36 -17.80
C ARG A 86 -13.30 24.64 -17.19
N GLU A 87 -14.35 23.95 -17.62
CA GLU A 87 -15.69 24.11 -17.04
C GLU A 87 -15.80 23.36 -15.71
N ARG A 88 -15.34 22.11 -15.68
CA ARG A 88 -15.21 21.33 -14.43
C ARG A 88 -14.31 22.05 -13.41
N ALA A 89 -13.17 22.58 -13.88
CA ALA A 89 -12.29 23.41 -13.05
C ALA A 89 -13.00 24.65 -12.49
N ARG A 90 -13.72 25.42 -13.32
CA ARG A 90 -14.49 26.60 -12.89
C ARG A 90 -15.54 26.24 -11.84
N ARG A 91 -16.23 25.10 -11.98
CA ARG A 91 -17.20 24.59 -11.01
C ARG A 91 -16.55 24.28 -9.66
N VAL A 92 -15.47 23.49 -9.65
CA VAL A 92 -14.73 23.15 -8.42
C VAL A 92 -14.16 24.40 -7.75
N GLN A 93 -13.59 25.34 -8.51
CA GLN A 93 -13.07 26.61 -7.96
C GLN A 93 -14.18 27.47 -7.32
N ALA A 94 -15.41 27.44 -7.84
CA ALA A 94 -16.54 28.13 -7.22
C ALA A 94 -16.89 27.51 -5.86
N ALA A 95 -16.93 26.18 -5.74
CA ALA A 95 -17.14 25.49 -4.47
C ALA A 95 -16.02 25.79 -3.46
N LEU A 96 -14.74 25.66 -3.88
CA LEU A 96 -13.57 25.99 -3.05
C LEU A 96 -13.65 27.43 -2.52
N THR A 97 -14.01 28.39 -3.37
CA THR A 97 -14.18 29.80 -2.99
C THR A 97 -15.32 30.01 -1.99
N THR A 98 -16.48 29.39 -2.23
CA THR A 98 -17.67 29.52 -1.35
C THR A 98 -17.41 28.96 0.04
N HIS A 99 -16.78 27.79 0.15
CA HIS A 99 -16.49 27.13 1.43
C HIS A 99 -15.15 27.56 2.04
N ARG A 100 -14.33 28.36 1.34
CA ARG A 100 -12.97 28.79 1.73
C ARG A 100 -11.98 27.64 1.97
N ILE A 101 -12.16 26.53 1.23
CA ILE A 101 -11.29 25.36 1.27
C ILE A 101 -10.25 25.48 0.16
N GLY A 102 -8.99 25.15 0.45
CA GLY A 102 -7.96 24.96 -0.57
C GLY A 102 -7.76 23.49 -0.94
N ILE A 103 -7.07 23.22 -2.05
CA ILE A 103 -6.50 21.89 -2.32
C ILE A 103 -5.00 21.92 -1.99
N THR A 104 -4.46 20.88 -1.36
CA THR A 104 -3.01 20.72 -1.15
C THR A 104 -2.32 20.16 -2.40
N GLU A 105 -2.87 19.08 -2.94
CA GLU A 105 -2.43 18.35 -4.14
C GLU A 105 -3.51 17.34 -4.58
N VAL A 106 -3.32 16.73 -5.76
CA VAL A 106 -4.16 15.62 -6.23
C VAL A 106 -3.45 14.29 -5.94
N GLY A 107 -4.16 13.33 -5.35
CA GLY A 107 -3.66 11.99 -5.09
C GLY A 107 -4.04 10.99 -6.20
N TYR A 108 -3.12 10.12 -6.61
CA TYR A 108 -3.42 8.91 -7.38
C TYR A 108 -2.45 7.79 -6.99
N PHE A 109 -2.98 6.83 -6.24
CA PHE A 109 -2.23 5.79 -5.55
C PHE A 109 -2.37 4.46 -6.30
N ASP A 110 -1.38 4.10 -7.12
CA ASP A 110 -1.45 2.94 -8.00
C ASP A 110 -0.05 2.39 -8.40
N ASN A 111 0.02 1.14 -8.83
CA ASN A 111 1.23 0.49 -9.29
C ASN A 111 1.65 0.96 -10.70
N LEU A 112 2.40 2.06 -10.78
CA LEU A 112 2.92 2.61 -12.04
C LEU A 112 4.08 1.79 -12.66
N LEU A 113 4.61 0.80 -11.94
CA LEU A 113 5.55 -0.20 -12.46
C LEU A 113 4.88 -1.56 -12.72
N HIS A 114 3.57 -1.58 -13.03
CA HIS A 114 2.87 -2.82 -13.36
C HIS A 114 3.57 -3.59 -14.49
N HIS A 115 3.65 -4.92 -14.37
CA HIS A 115 4.41 -5.79 -15.28
C HIS A 115 3.81 -5.80 -16.71
N GLU A 116 2.51 -6.06 -16.83
CA GLU A 116 1.81 -6.00 -18.11
C GLU A 116 1.81 -4.59 -18.71
N THR A 117 2.42 -4.46 -19.90
CA THR A 117 2.64 -3.18 -20.58
C THR A 117 1.33 -2.44 -20.90
N ALA A 118 0.25 -3.15 -21.26
CA ALA A 118 -1.05 -2.52 -21.52
C ALA A 118 -1.66 -1.89 -20.26
N VAL A 119 -1.51 -2.56 -19.11
CA VAL A 119 -1.98 -2.05 -17.81
C VAL A 119 -1.10 -0.88 -17.35
N ARG A 120 0.23 -0.99 -17.50
CA ARG A 120 1.18 0.09 -17.19
C ARG A 120 0.89 1.35 -18.01
N GLN A 121 0.70 1.21 -19.32
CA GLN A 121 0.34 2.32 -20.21
C GLN A 121 -0.97 2.99 -19.79
N LYS A 122 -2.03 2.20 -19.51
CA LYS A 122 -3.31 2.71 -19.03
C LYS A 122 -3.17 3.57 -17.75
N LYS A 123 -2.38 3.10 -16.79
CA LYS A 123 -2.11 3.82 -15.53
C LYS A 123 -1.26 5.07 -15.74
N HIS A 124 -0.29 5.03 -16.65
CA HIS A 124 0.51 6.19 -17.03
C HIS A 124 -0.34 7.28 -17.71
N ASP A 125 -1.25 6.89 -18.59
CA ASP A 125 -2.13 7.84 -19.28
C ASP A 125 -3.21 8.41 -18.35
N PHE A 126 -3.65 7.64 -17.34
CA PHE A 126 -4.44 8.19 -16.23
C PHE A 126 -3.63 9.15 -15.36
N MET A 127 -2.37 8.83 -15.05
CA MET A 127 -1.48 9.74 -14.30
C MET A 127 -1.22 11.06 -15.05
N ARG A 128 -1.11 11.03 -16.39
CA ARG A 128 -1.05 12.27 -17.20
C ARG A 128 -2.34 13.10 -17.07
N ARG A 129 -3.54 12.47 -17.06
CA ARG A 129 -4.80 13.19 -16.76
C ARG A 129 -4.82 13.76 -15.34
N VAL A 130 -4.24 13.08 -14.36
CA VAL A 130 -4.08 13.58 -12.99
C VAL A 130 -3.19 14.82 -12.96
N PHE A 131 -2.08 14.83 -13.72
CA PHE A 131 -1.23 16.01 -13.86
C PHE A 131 -1.97 17.19 -14.53
N ASP A 132 -2.69 16.93 -15.62
CA ASP A 132 -3.46 17.97 -16.33
C ASP A 132 -4.58 18.55 -15.44
N ALA A 133 -5.26 17.70 -14.66
CA ALA A 133 -6.25 18.13 -13.66
C ALA A 133 -5.62 18.93 -12.51
N ALA A 134 -4.45 18.53 -12.01
CA ALA A 134 -3.72 19.25 -10.98
C ALA A 134 -3.36 20.69 -11.41
N VAL A 135 -2.90 20.85 -12.65
CA VAL A 135 -2.63 22.18 -13.25
C VAL A 135 -3.92 23.02 -13.35
N LEU A 136 -5.03 22.44 -13.81
CA LEU A 136 -6.33 23.13 -13.91
C LEU A 136 -6.93 23.51 -12.54
N LEU A 137 -6.64 22.74 -11.49
CA LEU A 137 -6.99 23.05 -10.10
C LEU A 137 -6.03 24.04 -9.43
N GLY A 138 -4.93 24.40 -10.09
CA GLY A 138 -3.95 25.37 -9.59
C GLY A 138 -3.05 24.85 -8.47
N VAL A 139 -2.91 23.52 -8.31
CA VAL A 139 -1.98 22.92 -7.36
C VAL A 139 -0.64 22.60 -8.01
N ASN A 140 0.45 22.70 -7.25
CA ASN A 140 1.83 22.52 -7.72
C ASN A 140 2.42 21.14 -7.39
N ALA A 141 1.60 20.20 -6.93
CA ALA A 141 2.04 18.87 -6.54
C ALA A 141 0.97 17.81 -6.80
N VAL A 142 1.42 16.56 -6.85
CA VAL A 142 0.62 15.34 -6.91
C VAL A 142 1.23 14.30 -5.97
N CYS A 143 0.39 13.49 -5.34
CA CYS A 143 0.81 12.44 -4.41
C CYS A 143 0.45 11.05 -4.95
N GLY A 144 1.27 10.02 -4.70
CA GLY A 144 0.97 8.67 -5.17
C GLY A 144 2.08 7.66 -4.90
N PHE A 145 2.02 6.52 -5.59
CA PHE A 145 3.00 5.43 -5.47
C PHE A 145 3.90 5.32 -6.70
N VAL A 146 5.08 4.72 -6.51
CA VAL A 146 5.88 4.20 -7.62
C VAL A 146 5.35 2.82 -8.05
N GLY A 147 4.98 1.98 -7.07
CA GLY A 147 4.61 0.60 -7.34
C GLY A 147 5.83 -0.31 -7.50
N ARG A 148 5.61 -1.49 -8.11
CA ARG A 148 6.61 -2.53 -8.32
C ARG A 148 6.19 -3.51 -9.42
N ASN A 149 7.14 -3.82 -10.29
CA ASN A 149 7.10 -4.96 -11.20
C ASN A 149 7.36 -6.26 -10.41
N GLN A 150 6.34 -7.11 -10.35
CA GLN A 150 6.32 -8.33 -9.55
C GLN A 150 7.18 -9.46 -10.13
N GLN A 151 7.49 -9.40 -11.43
CA GLN A 151 8.32 -10.39 -12.12
C GLN A 151 9.83 -10.10 -11.96
N HIS A 152 10.18 -8.98 -11.32
CA HIS A 152 11.52 -8.41 -11.28
C HIS A 152 12.09 -8.32 -9.84
N SER A 153 13.42 -8.45 -9.72
CA SER A 153 14.16 -8.16 -8.49
C SER A 153 14.11 -6.66 -8.13
N MET A 154 14.64 -6.27 -6.97
CA MET A 154 14.75 -4.86 -6.61
C MET A 154 15.65 -4.09 -7.60
N ASP A 155 16.81 -4.65 -7.94
CA ASP A 155 17.75 -4.05 -8.90
C ASP A 155 17.11 -3.88 -10.30
N GLN A 156 16.33 -4.86 -10.75
CA GLN A 156 15.57 -4.78 -11.99
C GLN A 156 14.43 -3.74 -11.91
N ASN A 157 13.79 -3.58 -10.75
CA ASN A 157 12.81 -2.52 -10.54
C ASN A 157 13.43 -1.11 -10.51
N LEU A 158 14.71 -0.96 -10.13
CA LEU A 158 15.42 0.33 -10.27
C LEU A 158 15.65 0.68 -11.75
N LEU A 159 15.88 -0.33 -12.61
CA LEU A 159 15.92 -0.15 -14.06
C LEU A 159 14.52 0.15 -14.64
N ASP A 160 13.46 -0.53 -14.16
CA ASP A 160 12.08 -0.20 -14.55
C ASP A 160 11.69 1.22 -14.12
N PHE A 161 12.12 1.69 -12.95
CA PHE A 161 11.93 3.07 -12.50
C PHE A 161 12.64 4.07 -13.42
N GLU A 162 13.91 3.80 -13.74
CA GLU A 162 14.69 4.61 -14.69
C GLU A 162 14.07 4.64 -16.09
N GLN A 163 13.49 3.53 -16.56
CA GLN A 163 12.90 3.42 -17.89
C GLN A 163 11.47 3.97 -17.99
N TRP A 164 10.64 3.78 -16.96
CA TRP A 164 9.19 4.00 -17.04
C TRP A 164 8.67 5.10 -16.11
N PHE A 165 9.31 5.35 -14.96
CA PHE A 165 8.84 6.36 -14.01
C PHE A 165 9.51 7.73 -14.22
N VAL A 166 10.79 7.76 -14.60
CA VAL A 166 11.49 9.02 -14.94
C VAL A 166 10.74 9.83 -16.03
N PRO A 167 10.23 9.25 -17.13
CA PRO A 167 9.41 9.99 -18.10
C PRO A 167 8.12 10.61 -17.51
N LEU A 168 7.54 10.04 -16.44
CA LEU A 168 6.42 10.67 -15.73
C LEU A 168 6.88 11.86 -14.89
N LEU A 169 8.11 11.83 -14.35
CA LEU A 169 8.71 12.98 -13.67
C LEU A 169 9.10 14.09 -14.65
N GLU A 170 9.49 13.75 -15.89
CA GLU A 170 9.67 14.73 -16.97
C GLU A 170 8.33 15.40 -17.36
N ASP A 171 7.25 14.62 -17.46
CA ASP A 171 5.87 15.12 -17.69
C ASP A 171 5.35 15.99 -16.52
N ALA A 172 5.74 15.68 -15.28
CA ALA A 172 5.46 16.52 -14.12
C ALA A 172 6.29 17.82 -14.17
N LYS A 173 7.58 17.73 -14.53
CA LYS A 173 8.49 18.88 -14.67
C LYS A 173 8.00 19.88 -15.70
N SER A 174 7.55 19.41 -16.87
CA SER A 174 7.04 20.27 -17.96
C SER A 174 5.77 21.05 -17.56
N ARG A 175 5.05 20.55 -16.55
CA ARG A 175 3.85 21.16 -15.96
C ARG A 175 4.12 21.97 -14.68
N GLY A 176 5.37 22.01 -14.20
CA GLY A 176 5.73 22.67 -12.93
C GLY A 176 5.27 21.94 -11.66
N LEU A 177 4.96 20.65 -11.76
CA LEU A 177 4.49 19.82 -10.65
C LEU A 177 5.65 19.11 -9.93
N THR A 178 5.54 18.95 -8.61
CA THR A 178 6.35 17.98 -7.84
C THR A 178 5.55 16.71 -7.59
N TYR A 179 6.14 15.55 -7.85
CA TYR A 179 5.60 14.25 -7.46
C TYR A 179 6.05 13.89 -6.03
N ARG A 180 5.08 13.63 -5.14
CA ARG A 180 5.32 13.18 -3.77
C ARG A 180 4.99 11.70 -3.65
N VAL A 181 6.01 10.86 -3.52
CA VAL A 181 5.83 9.42 -3.35
C VAL A 181 5.47 9.12 -1.90
N GLU A 182 4.27 8.61 -1.65
CA GLU A 182 3.90 8.06 -0.35
C GLU A 182 4.70 6.77 -0.11
N GLN A 183 5.38 6.64 1.03
CA GLN A 183 5.96 5.35 1.41
C GLN A 183 4.84 4.45 1.96
N CYS A 184 4.64 3.32 1.34
CA CYS A 184 3.69 2.29 1.76
C CYS A 184 4.23 0.94 1.31
N PRO A 185 4.12 -0.14 2.10
CA PRO A 185 4.42 -1.49 1.60
C PRO A 185 3.47 -1.92 0.47
N MET A 186 2.28 -1.32 0.35
CA MET A 186 1.21 -1.72 -0.59
C MET A 186 0.80 -3.20 -0.44
N PRO A 187 0.42 -3.69 0.75
CA PRO A 187 -0.18 -5.01 0.89
C PRO A 187 -1.53 -5.07 0.15
N GLY A 188 -1.91 -6.25 -0.36
CA GLY A 188 -3.19 -6.40 -1.08
C GLY A 188 -3.23 -5.87 -2.52
N TRP A 189 -2.06 -5.59 -3.11
CA TRP A 189 -1.95 -5.18 -4.52
C TRP A 189 -1.67 -6.33 -5.49
N THR A 190 -1.52 -7.55 -4.97
CA THR A 190 -1.45 -8.82 -5.72
C THR A 190 -2.11 -9.93 -4.90
N THR A 191 -2.45 -11.05 -5.54
CA THR A 191 -2.91 -12.27 -4.85
C THR A 191 -1.75 -13.15 -4.32
N GLY A 192 -0.51 -12.67 -4.41
CA GLY A 192 0.68 -13.36 -3.90
C GLY A 192 1.04 -12.98 -2.47
N ASP A 193 2.12 -13.58 -1.97
CA ASP A 193 2.69 -13.37 -0.63
C ASP A 193 3.71 -12.21 -0.55
N ASN A 194 3.93 -11.48 -1.66
CA ASN A 194 4.80 -10.31 -1.64
C ASN A 194 4.15 -9.14 -0.89
N PHE A 195 4.59 -8.91 0.34
CA PHE A 195 4.17 -7.77 1.18
C PHE A 195 4.60 -6.39 0.62
N HIS A 196 5.65 -6.32 -0.20
CA HIS A 196 6.23 -5.06 -0.69
C HIS A 196 5.94 -4.85 -2.19
N ASN A 197 4.82 -4.21 -2.50
CA ASN A 197 4.36 -3.91 -3.87
C ASN A 197 4.61 -2.45 -4.31
N ASN A 198 5.23 -1.65 -3.44
CA ASN A 198 5.94 -0.41 -3.78
C ASN A 198 7.45 -0.67 -3.69
N ILE A 199 8.29 0.02 -4.47
CA ILE A 199 9.74 0.05 -4.23
C ILE A 199 10.19 1.22 -3.36
N ALA A 200 9.39 2.28 -3.24
CA ALA A 200 9.72 3.48 -2.46
C ALA A 200 9.34 3.37 -0.97
N TYR A 201 9.61 2.24 -0.32
CA TYR A 201 9.13 1.94 1.05
C TYR A 201 10.19 2.15 2.17
N THR A 202 11.42 2.55 1.84
CA THR A 202 12.49 2.85 2.82
C THR A 202 13.36 4.04 2.40
N PRO A 203 14.02 4.75 3.34
CA PRO A 203 15.00 5.80 3.03
C PRO A 203 16.13 5.34 2.11
N GLY A 204 16.60 4.09 2.22
CA GLY A 204 17.61 3.54 1.34
C GLY A 204 17.14 3.51 -0.13
N ALA A 205 15.88 3.12 -0.35
CA ALA A 205 15.26 3.20 -1.66
C ALA A 205 15.04 4.66 -2.10
N TRP A 206 14.55 5.55 -1.23
CA TRP A 206 14.33 6.97 -1.59
C TRP A 206 15.62 7.64 -2.08
N ILE A 207 16.76 7.36 -1.44
CA ILE A 207 18.07 7.88 -1.86
C ILE A 207 18.51 7.28 -3.21
N ALA A 208 18.27 5.99 -3.45
CA ALA A 208 18.59 5.34 -4.73
C ALA A 208 17.74 5.90 -5.89
N LEU A 209 16.43 5.99 -5.68
CA LEU A 209 15.47 6.55 -6.64
C LEU A 209 15.76 8.02 -6.94
N HIS A 210 16.04 8.82 -5.91
CA HIS A 210 16.41 10.23 -6.10
C HIS A 210 17.71 10.38 -6.90
N LYS A 211 18.74 9.55 -6.68
CA LYS A 211 19.98 9.59 -7.50
C LYS A 211 19.74 9.28 -8.97
N ILE A 212 18.77 8.42 -9.29
CA ILE A 212 18.31 8.20 -10.67
C ILE A 212 17.63 9.48 -11.20
N CYS A 213 16.80 10.14 -10.38
CA CYS A 213 16.17 11.41 -10.75
C CYS A 213 17.19 12.56 -10.95
N GLU A 214 18.22 12.65 -10.11
CA GLU A 214 19.34 13.61 -10.24
C GLU A 214 20.08 13.41 -11.58
N LYS A 215 20.42 12.15 -11.92
CA LYS A 215 21.08 11.76 -13.18
C LYS A 215 20.33 12.25 -14.43
N HIS A 216 18.99 12.24 -14.39
CA HIS A 216 18.11 12.71 -15.48
C HIS A 216 17.62 14.15 -15.30
N GLY A 217 18.12 14.89 -14.31
CA GLY A 217 17.75 16.28 -14.08
C GLY A 217 16.30 16.51 -13.62
N VAL A 218 15.61 15.46 -13.15
CA VAL A 218 14.26 15.51 -12.55
C VAL A 218 14.29 15.35 -11.01
N GLY A 219 15.46 15.53 -10.40
CA GLY A 219 15.67 15.43 -8.95
C GLY A 219 14.72 16.30 -8.11
N ASP A 220 14.29 17.47 -8.61
CA ASP A 220 13.34 18.35 -7.91
C ASP A 220 11.88 17.92 -8.02
N GLN A 221 11.56 17.04 -8.97
CA GLN A 221 10.23 16.46 -9.12
C GLN A 221 10.01 15.26 -8.19
N PHE A 222 11.07 14.65 -7.65
CA PHE A 222 10.97 13.52 -6.73
C PHE A 222 11.07 13.97 -5.27
N ARG A 223 9.96 13.87 -4.53
CA ARG A 223 9.89 14.02 -3.07
C ARG A 223 9.11 12.86 -2.44
N ILE A 224 9.17 12.76 -1.11
CA ILE A 224 8.47 11.75 -0.31
C ILE A 224 7.32 12.43 0.46
N HIS A 225 6.15 11.79 0.45
CA HIS A 225 5.02 12.12 1.32
C HIS A 225 5.06 11.15 2.51
N TYR A 226 5.50 11.62 3.68
CA TYR A 226 5.81 10.73 4.79
C TYR A 226 4.57 10.33 5.58
N ASP A 227 4.26 9.03 5.64
CA ASP A 227 3.20 8.47 6.49
C ASP A 227 3.77 7.69 7.70
N PRO A 228 3.58 8.13 8.96
CA PRO A 228 4.07 7.41 10.14
C PRO A 228 3.37 6.06 10.35
N SER A 229 2.14 5.86 9.88
CA SER A 229 1.42 4.59 10.03
C SER A 229 2.09 3.47 9.23
N HIS A 230 2.59 3.79 8.03
CA HIS A 230 3.27 2.85 7.16
C HIS A 230 4.68 2.53 7.67
N ALA A 231 5.36 3.49 8.32
CA ALA A 231 6.60 3.21 9.04
C ALA A 231 6.36 2.18 10.18
N ILE A 232 5.31 2.38 10.99
CA ILE A 232 4.91 1.44 12.05
C ILE A 232 4.54 0.06 11.47
N LEU A 233 3.76 0.01 10.38
CA LEU A 233 3.37 -1.21 9.67
C LEU A 233 4.58 -2.00 9.10
N MET A 234 5.72 -1.34 8.89
CA MET A 234 6.98 -1.95 8.45
C MET A 234 8.00 -2.13 9.58
N GLY A 235 7.62 -1.91 10.84
CA GLY A 235 8.51 -2.02 12.00
C GLY A 235 9.64 -0.98 12.06
N GLN A 236 9.49 0.16 11.37
CA GLN A 236 10.48 1.23 11.28
C GLN A 236 10.29 2.25 12.40
N ASP A 237 11.36 2.60 13.13
CA ASP A 237 11.31 3.75 14.06
C ASP A 237 11.26 5.08 13.28
N THR A 238 10.12 5.75 13.36
CA THR A 238 9.86 7.08 12.80
C THR A 238 11.01 8.07 13.05
N ARG A 239 11.54 8.16 14.28
CA ARG A 239 12.60 9.12 14.60
C ARG A 239 13.90 8.80 13.86
N SER A 240 14.28 7.52 13.83
CA SER A 240 15.50 7.06 13.16
C SER A 240 15.45 7.27 11.64
N LEU A 241 14.28 7.24 11.00
CA LEU A 241 14.15 7.54 9.57
C LEU A 241 14.57 8.99 9.25
N PHE A 242 14.07 9.97 10.02
CA PHE A 242 14.45 11.38 9.86
C PHE A 242 15.91 11.64 10.23
N GLN A 243 16.42 10.98 11.28
CA GLN A 243 17.83 11.10 11.68
C GLN A 243 18.76 10.52 10.61
N PHE A 244 18.45 9.33 10.08
CA PHE A 244 19.19 8.70 8.98
C PHE A 244 19.20 9.58 7.72
N LEU A 245 18.06 10.11 7.29
CA LEU A 245 18.00 11.02 6.15
C LEU A 245 18.85 12.28 6.37
N LYS A 246 18.81 12.86 7.58
CA LYS A 246 19.62 14.03 7.94
C LYS A 246 21.12 13.73 7.89
N ASP A 247 21.55 12.63 8.50
CA ASP A 247 22.97 12.26 8.55
C ASP A 247 23.51 11.82 7.18
N ALA A 248 22.64 11.30 6.30
CA ALA A 248 22.95 11.02 4.89
C ALA A 248 22.88 12.25 3.97
N GLY A 249 22.43 13.42 4.46
CA GLY A 249 22.27 14.65 3.66
C GLY A 249 20.99 14.74 2.82
N TYR A 250 20.05 13.79 2.97
CA TYR A 250 18.84 13.64 2.16
C TYR A 250 17.53 14.01 2.89
N ASN A 251 17.60 14.76 4.00
CA ASN A 251 16.39 15.22 4.71
C ASN A 251 15.49 16.17 3.89
N PHE A 252 15.99 16.72 2.77
CA PHE A 252 15.22 17.55 1.84
C PHE A 252 14.22 16.72 0.99
N LEU A 253 14.33 15.38 0.99
CA LEU A 253 13.41 14.52 0.26
C LEU A 253 11.98 14.58 0.81
N ILE A 254 11.80 14.88 2.10
CA ILE A 254 10.48 14.98 2.73
C ILE A 254 9.76 16.24 2.22
N GLY A 255 8.76 16.05 1.36
CA GLY A 255 7.99 17.12 0.71
C GLY A 255 6.58 17.34 1.28
N GLY A 256 6.11 16.43 2.13
CA GLY A 256 4.80 16.50 2.80
C GLY A 256 4.61 15.32 3.76
N PHE A 257 3.43 15.25 4.36
CA PHE A 257 3.09 14.28 5.40
C PHE A 257 1.64 13.81 5.25
N HIS A 258 1.42 12.49 5.34
CA HIS A 258 0.14 11.96 5.80
C HIS A 258 0.21 11.72 7.31
N VAL A 259 -0.95 11.73 7.97
CA VAL A 259 -1.06 11.37 9.38
C VAL A 259 -2.27 10.47 9.54
N LYS A 260 -2.02 9.17 9.73
CA LYS A 260 -3.03 8.15 10.00
C LYS A 260 -2.78 7.56 11.39
N GLY A 261 -3.83 7.29 12.16
CA GLY A 261 -3.72 6.59 13.44
C GLY A 261 -3.50 5.10 13.21
N GLN A 262 -2.48 4.51 13.83
CA GLN A 262 -2.13 3.09 13.68
C GLN A 262 -2.10 2.39 15.04
N VAL A 263 -2.73 1.22 15.12
CA VAL A 263 -2.64 0.31 16.27
C VAL A 263 -1.92 -0.97 15.82
N ILE A 264 -1.10 -1.54 16.70
CA ILE A 264 -0.43 -2.82 16.47
C ILE A 264 -1.23 -3.92 17.17
N ASP A 265 -1.77 -4.88 16.42
CA ASP A 265 -2.23 -6.15 17.00
C ASP A 265 -1.01 -6.97 17.44
N ALA A 266 -0.68 -6.87 18.73
CA ALA A 266 0.42 -7.61 19.32
C ALA A 266 0.24 -9.14 19.22
N ARG A 267 -0.99 -9.65 19.16
CA ARG A 267 -1.27 -11.09 19.00
C ARG A 267 -1.07 -11.52 17.55
N GLY A 268 -1.60 -10.75 16.59
CA GLY A 268 -1.39 -10.96 15.16
C GLY A 268 0.09 -10.91 14.77
N VAL A 269 0.84 -9.90 15.22
CA VAL A 269 2.29 -9.81 14.99
C VAL A 269 3.05 -10.95 15.67
N SER A 270 2.63 -11.40 16.86
CA SER A 270 3.23 -12.57 17.52
C SER A 270 2.92 -13.91 16.81
N GLY A 271 1.80 -14.01 16.09
CA GLY A 271 1.41 -15.21 15.34
C GLY A 271 1.99 -15.27 13.92
N TRP A 272 2.07 -14.13 13.23
CA TRP A 272 2.36 -14.07 11.79
C TRP A 272 3.52 -13.15 11.39
N GLY A 273 4.05 -12.34 12.31
CA GLY A 273 5.06 -11.32 12.01
C GLY A 273 4.52 -10.13 11.20
N TYR A 274 5.42 -9.21 10.84
CA TYR A 274 5.08 -8.12 9.92
C TYR A 274 4.91 -8.66 8.50
N GLY A 275 3.77 -8.36 7.86
CA GLY A 275 3.47 -8.76 6.49
C GLY A 275 2.91 -10.19 6.31
N GLY A 276 2.68 -10.95 7.39
CA GLY A 276 1.91 -12.19 7.31
C GLY A 276 0.40 -11.93 7.21
N GLN A 277 -0.43 -12.86 6.71
CA GLN A 277 -0.11 -14.15 6.12
C GLN A 277 -1.15 -14.52 5.04
N THR A 278 -0.67 -14.93 3.85
CA THR A 278 -1.49 -15.53 2.79
C THR A 278 -1.36 -17.06 2.78
N LEU A 279 -2.41 -17.77 3.24
CA LEU A 279 -2.51 -19.25 3.13
C LEU A 279 -3.83 -19.67 2.44
N PRO A 280 -3.83 -19.94 1.12
CA PRO A 280 -4.98 -20.54 0.45
C PRO A 280 -5.08 -22.05 0.72
N ILE A 281 -6.19 -22.51 1.30
CA ILE A 281 -6.42 -23.93 1.54
C ILE A 281 -6.73 -24.66 0.22
N ARG A 282 -5.88 -25.62 -0.14
CA ARG A 282 -6.27 -26.79 -0.94
C ARG A 282 -5.88 -28.09 -0.25
N SER A 283 -6.79 -28.60 0.57
CA SER A 283 -6.89 -30.04 0.88
C SER A 283 -8.30 -30.37 1.36
N PRO A 284 -9.09 -31.17 0.62
CA PRO A 284 -10.39 -31.64 1.07
C PRO A 284 -10.21 -32.81 2.06
N ILE A 285 -9.70 -32.52 3.26
CA ILE A 285 -9.73 -33.49 4.37
C ILE A 285 -11.18 -33.54 4.86
N SER A 286 -11.84 -34.67 4.63
CA SER A 286 -13.22 -34.90 5.05
C SER A 286 -13.37 -34.73 6.56
N ARG A 287 -14.33 -33.92 7.00
CA ARG A 287 -14.71 -33.81 8.42
C ARG A 287 -15.49 -35.04 8.91
N THR A 288 -14.86 -36.21 8.87
CA THR A 288 -15.19 -37.30 9.78
C THR A 288 -14.62 -36.94 11.16
N ALA A 289 -15.37 -36.11 11.90
CA ALA A 289 -15.01 -35.79 13.27
C ALA A 289 -15.13 -37.08 14.13
N PRO A 290 -14.15 -37.40 14.98
CA PRO A 290 -14.35 -38.41 16.01
C PRO A 290 -15.40 -37.87 17.00
N SER A 291 -16.55 -38.50 17.06
CA SER A 291 -17.59 -38.18 18.04
C SER A 291 -17.07 -38.43 19.45
N ILE A 292 -16.96 -37.39 20.27
CA ILE A 292 -16.69 -37.55 21.71
C ILE A 292 -17.91 -38.25 22.32
N GLY A 293 -17.75 -39.52 22.65
CA GLY A 293 -18.83 -40.36 23.16
C GLY A 293 -19.24 -39.96 24.57
N SER A 294 -20.46 -39.45 24.74
CA SER A 294 -21.10 -39.30 26.05
C SER A 294 -21.47 -40.67 26.61
N THR A 295 -20.74 -41.13 27.63
CA THR A 295 -21.01 -42.41 28.31
C THR A 295 -22.18 -42.30 29.29
N THR A 296 -23.36 -42.79 28.91
CA THR A 296 -24.38 -43.27 29.87
C THR A 296 -25.35 -44.28 29.25
N SER A 297 -25.21 -45.54 29.68
CA SER A 297 -26.27 -46.56 29.88
C SER A 297 -27.54 -46.57 28.99
N SER A 298 -27.66 -47.56 28.12
CA SER A 298 -28.94 -48.04 27.57
C SER A 298 -29.54 -49.19 28.41
N PRO A 299 -30.87 -49.26 28.58
CA PRO A 299 -31.61 -50.52 28.76
C PRO A 299 -32.07 -51.09 27.39
N PRO A 300 -32.52 -52.35 27.31
CA PRO A 300 -32.53 -53.10 26.03
C PRO A 300 -33.88 -53.20 25.28
N ALA A 301 -33.75 -53.30 23.95
CA ALA A 301 -34.50 -54.11 22.98
C ALA A 301 -36.05 -54.20 23.01
N SER A 302 -36.67 -53.88 21.87
CA SER A 302 -37.85 -54.58 21.33
C SER A 302 -37.84 -54.60 19.79
N CYS A 303 -38.72 -55.40 19.17
CA CYS A 303 -38.45 -56.06 17.88
C CYS A 303 -38.83 -55.32 16.58
N SER A 304 -38.18 -55.79 15.51
CA SER A 304 -38.47 -55.70 14.05
C SER A 304 -39.91 -56.10 13.64
N PRO A 305 -40.33 -56.11 12.33
CA PRO A 305 -39.59 -55.78 11.09
C PRO A 305 -40.38 -54.99 10.00
N SER A 306 -39.75 -54.83 8.81
CA SER A 306 -40.37 -54.64 7.47
C SER A 306 -40.86 -53.21 7.09
N THR A 307 -40.98 -52.80 5.81
CA THR A 307 -40.83 -53.50 4.50
C THR A 307 -39.96 -52.72 3.48
N SER A 308 -39.53 -53.44 2.45
CA SER A 308 -39.19 -52.98 1.08
C SER A 308 -39.85 -53.99 0.11
N PRO A 309 -40.04 -53.76 -1.21
CA PRO A 309 -39.29 -52.91 -2.16
C PRO A 309 -40.26 -51.98 -2.98
N THR A 310 -40.06 -51.47 -4.21
CA THR A 310 -39.34 -51.94 -5.42
C THR A 310 -39.24 -50.85 -6.52
N ARG A 311 -38.27 -50.99 -7.46
CA ARG A 311 -38.33 -50.84 -8.96
C ARG A 311 -39.33 -49.83 -9.61
N ARG A 312 -39.07 -49.21 -10.79
CA ARG A 312 -38.22 -49.59 -11.96
C ARG A 312 -38.07 -48.45 -13.01
N SER A 313 -37.09 -48.61 -13.94
CA SER A 313 -37.07 -48.33 -15.42
C SER A 313 -37.96 -47.22 -16.06
N SER A 314 -37.58 -46.54 -17.16
CA SER A 314 -36.41 -46.54 -18.06
C SER A 314 -36.58 -45.47 -19.18
N SER A 315 -35.59 -45.30 -20.08
CA SER A 315 -35.73 -44.94 -21.53
C SER A 315 -36.41 -43.60 -21.94
N SER A 316 -36.13 -42.90 -23.05
CA SER A 316 -35.01 -42.75 -24.02
C SER A 316 -35.43 -41.60 -25.01
N THR A 317 -34.88 -41.23 -26.18
CA THR A 317 -33.83 -41.76 -27.09
C THR A 317 -33.32 -40.65 -28.04
N SER A 318 -32.00 -40.51 -28.26
CA SER A 318 -31.39 -39.84 -29.46
C SER A 318 -31.70 -38.32 -29.64
N THR A 319 -31.23 -37.56 -30.65
CA THR A 319 -30.07 -37.61 -31.59
C THR A 319 -29.57 -36.14 -31.73
N ARG A 320 -28.39 -35.76 -32.28
CA ARG A 320 -27.90 -35.97 -33.66
C ARG A 320 -26.44 -35.51 -33.78
N ARG A 321 -25.67 -36.08 -34.73
CA ARG A 321 -24.31 -35.62 -35.09
C ARG A 321 -24.34 -34.61 -36.24
N ARG A 322 -23.34 -33.73 -36.31
CA ARG A 322 -22.68 -33.33 -37.58
C ARG A 322 -21.19 -33.12 -37.35
N ALA A 323 -20.38 -33.34 -38.39
CA ALA A 323 -18.93 -33.22 -38.40
C ALA A 323 -18.46 -32.78 -39.79
N PHE A 324 -17.26 -32.19 -39.93
CA PHE A 324 -16.66 -31.87 -41.23
C PHE A 324 -15.14 -32.08 -41.27
N ARG A 325 -14.57 -32.20 -42.48
CA ARG A 325 -13.24 -32.80 -42.78
C ARG A 325 -12.58 -32.19 -44.02
N THR A 326 -11.25 -32.22 -44.26
CA THR A 326 -10.03 -32.26 -43.42
C THR A 326 -8.80 -32.04 -44.34
N LYS A 327 -7.93 -31.06 -44.06
CA LYS A 327 -6.56 -30.93 -44.62
C LYS A 327 -5.68 -30.24 -43.55
N ARG A 328 -4.52 -30.72 -43.08
CA ARG A 328 -3.33 -31.43 -43.64
C ARG A 328 -2.42 -30.56 -44.54
N GLY A 329 -1.20 -30.36 -44.07
CA GLY A 329 -0.01 -29.91 -44.82
C GLY A 329 1.23 -29.93 -43.92
N CYS A 330 2.21 -30.79 -44.21
CA CYS A 330 3.44 -30.95 -43.41
C CYS A 330 4.67 -31.29 -44.28
N ILE A 331 5.68 -30.42 -44.31
CA ILE A 331 7.08 -30.64 -44.79
C ILE A 331 7.93 -29.70 -43.90
N ARG A 332 8.92 -30.12 -43.09
CA ARG A 332 10.35 -30.44 -43.39
C ARG A 332 11.04 -29.36 -44.28
N SER A 333 12.30 -28.95 -44.08
CA SER A 333 13.37 -29.33 -43.12
C SER A 333 14.48 -28.24 -43.05
N SER A 334 15.32 -28.29 -42.01
CA SER A 334 16.49 -27.41 -41.73
C SER A 334 17.78 -27.83 -42.49
N PRO A 335 19.01 -27.31 -42.21
CA PRO A 335 19.45 -26.04 -41.57
C PRO A 335 20.65 -25.32 -42.28
N GLY A 336 21.05 -24.15 -41.78
CA GLY A 336 22.43 -23.62 -41.94
C GLY A 336 22.63 -22.23 -41.28
N ARG A 337 23.75 -21.79 -40.69
CA ARG A 337 25.06 -22.31 -40.20
C ARG A 337 26.10 -21.19 -40.45
N TRP A 338 26.39 -20.34 -39.47
CA TRP A 338 27.56 -19.43 -39.51
C TRP A 338 28.31 -19.39 -38.17
N ARG A 339 29.63 -19.62 -38.26
CA ARG A 339 30.78 -19.17 -37.42
C ARG A 339 30.55 -18.98 -35.91
N SER A 340 31.04 -19.86 -35.03
CA SER A 340 32.45 -20.13 -34.64
C SER A 340 33.07 -19.10 -33.68
N CYS A 341 33.05 -19.40 -32.38
CA CYS A 341 33.89 -18.73 -31.38
C CYS A 341 35.20 -19.50 -31.14
N GLY A 342 36.32 -18.79 -31.02
CA GLY A 342 37.63 -19.37 -30.74
C GLY A 342 37.85 -19.67 -29.25
N THR A 343 38.79 -20.58 -28.96
CA THR A 343 39.21 -20.93 -27.60
C THR A 343 40.07 -19.82 -26.98
N SER A 344 39.82 -19.48 -25.71
CA SER A 344 40.73 -18.62 -24.93
C SER A 344 40.77 -19.05 -23.46
N THR A 345 41.86 -19.72 -23.09
CA THR A 345 42.10 -20.20 -21.73
C THR A 345 42.91 -19.18 -20.92
N LYS A 346 42.26 -18.41 -20.04
CA LYS A 346 42.95 -17.57 -19.04
C LYS A 346 42.83 -18.15 -17.63
N ARG A 347 44.00 -18.49 -17.07
CA ARG A 347 44.16 -19.05 -15.72
C ARG A 347 43.69 -18.04 -14.65
N ARG A 348 42.89 -18.48 -13.67
CA ARG A 348 42.73 -17.74 -12.40
C ARG A 348 43.89 -18.09 -11.45
N ARG A 349 44.43 -17.09 -10.75
CA ARG A 349 45.38 -17.29 -9.63
C ARG A 349 44.57 -17.52 -8.33
N PRO A 350 45.02 -18.37 -7.41
CA PRO A 350 44.45 -18.44 -6.06
C PRO A 350 44.92 -17.22 -5.23
N CYS A 351 44.01 -16.64 -4.44
CA CYS A 351 44.39 -15.68 -3.40
C CYS A 351 44.93 -16.40 -2.17
N THR A 352 45.90 -15.78 -1.50
CA THR A 352 46.54 -16.31 -0.28
C THR A 352 45.64 -16.18 0.95
N ARG A 353 45.85 -17.07 1.92
CA ARG A 353 45.25 -16.99 3.26
C ARG A 353 45.56 -15.64 3.92
N CYS A 354 44.57 -15.03 4.56
CA CYS A 354 44.78 -14.16 5.71
C CYS A 354 44.04 -14.77 6.91
N SER A 355 44.70 -14.88 8.07
CA SER A 355 44.20 -15.62 9.22
C SER A 355 43.68 -14.69 10.33
N THR A 356 42.37 -14.61 10.50
CA THR A 356 41.76 -13.91 11.63
C THR A 356 41.70 -14.80 12.87
N ARG A 357 42.49 -14.43 13.88
CA ARG A 357 42.68 -15.14 15.15
C ARG A 357 41.41 -15.03 16.02
N THR A 358 40.81 -16.15 16.41
CA THR A 358 39.69 -16.16 17.36
C THR A 358 40.19 -16.06 18.80
N SER A 359 39.93 -14.92 19.46
CA SER A 359 40.23 -14.72 20.88
C SER A 359 39.05 -15.16 21.76
N PRO A 360 39.23 -16.05 22.77
CA PRO A 360 38.16 -16.45 23.67
C PRO A 360 37.77 -15.31 24.63
N ARG A 361 36.47 -15.15 24.90
CA ARG A 361 35.98 -14.19 25.90
C ARG A 361 36.40 -14.62 27.31
N ARG A 362 36.93 -13.68 28.11
CA ARG A 362 37.16 -13.88 29.55
C ARG A 362 35.84 -14.12 30.28
N THR A 363 35.73 -15.24 31.00
CA THR A 363 34.68 -15.48 31.99
C THR A 363 35.02 -14.78 33.29
N LEU A 364 34.34 -13.67 33.60
CA LEU A 364 34.42 -13.03 34.92
C LEU A 364 33.51 -13.75 35.91
N ARG A 365 34.09 -14.26 37.00
CA ARG A 365 33.43 -15.15 37.97
C ARG A 365 33.32 -14.48 39.33
N CYS A 366 32.24 -13.75 39.57
CA CYS A 366 31.95 -13.20 40.89
C CYS A 366 31.52 -14.31 41.87
N LYS A 367 32.19 -14.42 43.02
CA LYS A 367 31.65 -15.10 44.21
C LYS A 367 30.83 -14.06 44.99
N GLY A 368 29.59 -14.38 45.34
CA GLY A 368 28.69 -13.45 46.05
C GLY A 368 28.68 -13.66 47.57
N ARG A 369 27.78 -12.94 48.25
CA ARG A 369 27.13 -13.30 49.53
C ARG A 369 25.73 -12.66 49.55
N GLY A 370 24.80 -13.26 50.30
CA GLY A 370 23.36 -13.08 50.10
C GLY A 370 22.72 -11.83 50.71
N GLY A 371 21.47 -11.58 50.32
CA GLY A 371 20.62 -10.50 50.82
C GLY A 371 19.15 -10.74 50.43
N ARG A 372 18.26 -10.57 51.41
CA ARG A 372 16.82 -10.85 51.46
C ARG A 372 16.00 -10.47 50.21
N ARG A 373 14.89 -11.20 49.96
CA ARG A 373 13.76 -10.67 49.19
C ARG A 373 13.14 -9.49 49.95
N ILE A 374 12.82 -8.41 49.24
CA ILE A 374 11.95 -7.31 49.68
C ILE A 374 10.96 -7.06 48.52
N GLY A 375 9.76 -6.57 48.82
CA GLY A 375 8.73 -6.30 47.82
C GLY A 375 9.12 -5.18 46.84
N VAL A 376 8.40 -5.10 45.72
CA VAL A 376 8.43 -3.95 44.81
C VAL A 376 7.21 -3.10 45.13
N ASP A 377 7.40 -2.09 45.99
CA ASP A 377 6.37 -1.07 46.24
C ASP A 377 6.35 -0.06 45.09
N GLU A 378 5.14 0.38 44.70
CA GLU A 378 4.95 1.32 43.60
C GLU A 378 5.38 2.74 43.97
N ILE A 379 6.48 3.24 43.39
CA ILE A 379 6.88 4.64 43.54
C ILE A 379 6.13 5.51 42.52
N ASN A 380 4.93 5.95 42.91
CA ASN A 380 4.22 7.01 42.20
C ASN A 380 4.96 8.35 42.35
N VAL A 381 5.43 8.91 41.23
CA VAL A 381 6.09 10.22 41.18
C VAL A 381 5.08 11.28 40.69
N GLU A 382 4.38 11.93 41.63
CA GLU A 382 3.41 12.98 41.33
C GLU A 382 4.12 14.31 40.96
N CYS A 383 4.41 14.50 39.67
CA CYS A 383 4.98 15.75 39.15
C CYS A 383 3.94 16.88 39.08
N ARG A 384 3.84 17.68 40.15
CA ARG A 384 3.01 18.91 40.16
C ARG A 384 3.66 20.03 39.35
N MET A 385 2.97 20.50 38.32
CA MET A 385 3.22 21.77 37.62
C MET A 385 2.13 22.78 38.00
N PRO A 386 2.45 24.07 38.26
CA PRO A 386 1.44 25.07 38.62
C PRO A 386 0.74 25.69 37.39
N ASN A 387 -0.59 25.81 37.49
CA ASN A 387 -1.50 26.70 36.76
C ASN A 387 -1.06 27.25 35.38
N ALA A 388 -1.59 26.63 34.32
CA ALA A 388 -1.85 27.28 33.03
C ALA A 388 -3.31 27.01 32.63
N GLU A 389 -3.96 27.96 31.93
CA GLU A 389 -5.41 27.95 31.73
C GLU A 389 -5.91 26.79 30.84
N CYS A 390 -6.76 25.93 31.39
CA CYS A 390 -7.37 24.83 30.64
C CYS A 390 -8.53 25.34 29.75
N ARG A 391 -8.20 25.75 28.52
CA ARG A 391 -9.21 25.85 27.45
C ARG A 391 -9.74 24.44 27.15
N LYS A 392 -11.03 24.23 27.40
CA LYS A 392 -11.73 22.95 27.12
C LYS A 392 -11.72 22.63 25.62
N SER A 393 -10.78 21.80 25.19
CA SER A 393 -10.90 21.04 23.94
C SER A 393 -12.09 20.08 24.06
N LYS A 394 -13.09 20.22 23.19
CA LYS A 394 -14.17 19.22 23.09
C LYS A 394 -13.61 17.97 22.43
N GLU A 395 -13.67 16.84 23.11
CA GLU A 395 -13.44 15.54 22.47
C GLU A 395 -14.59 15.26 21.50
N ILE A 396 -14.27 15.06 20.22
CA ILE A 396 -15.22 14.61 19.20
C ILE A 396 -14.96 13.13 18.97
N ALA A 397 -15.80 12.28 19.55
CA ALA A 397 -15.73 10.84 19.37
C ALA A 397 -16.22 10.45 17.96
N PHE A 398 -15.28 10.08 17.08
CA PHE A 398 -15.62 9.59 15.74
C PHE A 398 -16.16 8.16 15.79
N GLY A 399 -17.49 8.04 15.66
CA GLY A 399 -18.16 6.75 15.46
C GLY A 399 -17.97 6.22 14.04
N ILE A 400 -16.86 5.54 13.78
CA ILE A 400 -16.61 4.85 12.50
C ILE A 400 -17.50 3.60 12.41
N GLN A 401 -18.23 3.45 11.30
CA GLN A 401 -19.08 2.28 11.07
C GLN A 401 -18.27 0.99 10.98
N HIS A 402 -18.84 -0.10 11.50
CA HIS A 402 -18.05 -1.27 11.92
C HIS A 402 -17.53 -2.15 10.78
N SER A 403 -16.20 -2.26 10.68
CA SER A 403 -15.49 -3.43 10.17
C SER A 403 -14.82 -4.23 11.30
N ALA A 404 -15.67 -4.72 12.22
CA ALA A 404 -15.40 -5.83 13.15
C ALA A 404 -14.12 -5.78 14.04
N PHE A 405 -14.02 -4.80 14.95
CA PHE A 405 -13.20 -4.92 16.16
C PHE A 405 -13.99 -4.51 17.42
N SER A 406 -14.10 -5.42 18.38
CA SER A 406 -14.77 -5.17 19.66
C SER A 406 -13.84 -4.48 20.65
N ILE A 407 -14.30 -3.37 21.23
CA ILE A 407 -13.64 -2.71 22.36
C ILE A 407 -13.94 -3.50 23.64
N VAL A 408 -12.92 -3.71 24.47
CA VAL A 408 -13.05 -3.99 25.91
C VAL A 408 -12.28 -2.90 26.64
N THR A 409 -12.86 -2.40 27.73
CA THR A 409 -12.42 -1.23 28.51
C THR A 409 -11.10 -1.42 29.22
#